data_AF-A0A485CEK9-F1
#
_entry.id   AF-A0A485CEK9-F1
#
_cell.length_a   1.000
_cell.length_b   1.000
_cell.length_c   1.000
_cell.angle_alpha   90.00
_cell.angle_beta   90.00
_cell.angle_gamma   90.00
#
_symmetry.space_group_name_H-M   'P 1'
#
loop_
_entity.id
_entity.type
_entity.pdbx_description
1 polymer ?
#
loop_
_entity_poly.entity_id
_entity_poly.type
_entity_poly.pdbx_seq_one_letter_code
_entity_poly.pdbx_strand_id
1 'polypeptide(L)'
;MAEVADEEVFGPLLSVWRYDDFDEAITLANATPGLGLSCGLISAEREKFDRLLLEARAGIVNWNKPLTGAASTAPFGGVGGLR
;
A
#
# COMPACT_ATOMS: atom_id res chain seq x y z
N MET A 1 -1.49 12.91 -16.98
CA MET A 1 -0.62 12.42 -15.88
C MET A 1 0.54 11.70 -16.55
N ALA A 2 1.78 11.95 -16.15
CA ALA A 2 2.90 11.17 -16.70
C ALA A 2 2.73 9.71 -16.26
N GLU A 3 2.89 8.78 -17.19
CA GLU A 3 2.87 7.35 -16.91
C GLU A 3 4.17 7.02 -16.15
N VAL A 4 4.05 6.71 -14.86
CA VAL A 4 5.17 6.26 -14.03
C VAL A 4 5.22 4.74 -14.17
N ALA A 5 6.40 4.20 -14.47
CA ALA A 5 6.58 2.75 -14.59
C ALA A 5 6.28 2.07 -13.25
N ASP A 6 5.54 0.96 -13.30
CA ASP A 6 5.26 0.07 -12.15
C ASP A 6 6.51 -0.78 -11.85
N GLU A 7 7.54 -0.13 -11.31
CA GLU A 7 8.85 -0.72 -11.06
C GLU A 7 9.23 -0.65 -9.59
N GLU A 8 9.92 -1.70 -9.12
CA GLU A 8 10.54 -1.68 -7.79
C GLU A 8 11.84 -0.86 -7.85
N VAL A 9 11.87 0.22 -7.07
CA VAL A 9 13.01 1.16 -7.02
C VAL A 9 13.60 1.16 -5.61
N PHE A 10 14.94 1.11 -5.53
CA PHE A 10 15.67 1.17 -4.26
C PHE A 10 16.43 2.49 -4.16
N GLY A 11 16.01 3.37 -3.25
CA GLY A 11 16.66 4.65 -3.02
C GLY A 11 15.73 5.67 -2.36
N PRO A 12 16.23 6.86 -1.98
CA PRO A 12 15.44 7.90 -1.31
C PRO A 12 14.58 8.71 -2.29
N LEU A 13 13.78 8.04 -3.10
CA LEU A 13 12.87 8.66 -4.07
C LEU A 13 11.41 8.30 -3.72
N LEU A 14 10.64 9.30 -3.29
CA LEU A 14 9.22 9.15 -2.96
C LEU A 14 8.35 9.83 -4.02
N SER A 15 7.47 9.05 -4.64
CA SER A 15 6.43 9.55 -5.54
C SER A 15 5.17 9.90 -4.76
N VAL A 16 4.52 11.02 -5.11
CA VAL A 16 3.31 11.51 -4.43
C VAL A 16 2.18 11.64 -5.45
N TRP A 17 1.07 10.96 -5.17
CA TRP A 17 -0.18 11.07 -5.93
C TRP A 17 -1.24 11.74 -5.06
N ARG A 18 -2.05 12.60 -5.69
CA ARG A 18 -3.22 13.21 -5.07
C ARG A 18 -4.46 12.48 -5.56
N TYR A 19 -5.45 12.39 -4.69
CA TYR A 19 -6.76 11.82 -4.95
C TYR A 19 -7.82 12.75 -4.35
N ASP A 20 -9.05 12.66 -4.84
CA ASP A 20 -10.18 13.47 -4.40
C ASP A 20 -11.01 12.77 -3.31
N ASP A 21 -11.13 11.44 -3.39
CA ASP A 21 -11.85 10.62 -2.42
C ASP A 21 -11.13 9.32 -2.04
N PHE A 22 -11.62 8.65 -1.00
CA PHE A 22 -10.96 7.47 -0.46
C PHE A 22 -11.07 6.24 -1.37
N ASP A 23 -12.08 6.18 -2.24
CA ASP A 23 -12.24 5.06 -3.18
C ASP A 23 -11.18 5.15 -4.28
N GLU A 24 -10.89 6.38 -4.73
CA GLU A 24 -9.75 6.65 -5.61
C GLU A 24 -8.41 6.30 -4.92
N ALA A 25 -8.26 6.61 -3.63
CA ALA A 25 -7.05 6.26 -2.87
C ALA A 25 -6.81 4.74 -2.83
N ILE A 26 -7.84 3.93 -2.60
CA ILE A 26 -7.76 2.46 -2.62
C ILE A 26 -7.43 1.97 -4.04
N THR A 27 -8.04 2.58 -5.05
CA THR A 27 -7.78 2.25 -6.47
C THR A 27 -6.31 2.49 -6.80
N LEU A 28 -5.75 3.63 -6.42
CA LEU A 28 -4.34 3.97 -6.60
C LEU A 28 -3.41 3.03 -5.82
N ALA A 29 -3.76 2.70 -4.57
CA ALA A 29 -2.96 1.78 -3.74
C ALA A 29 -2.86 0.37 -4.33
N ASN A 30 -3.89 -0.07 -5.08
CA ASN A 30 -3.94 -1.36 -5.75
C ASN A 30 -3.47 -1.31 -7.22
N ALA A 31 -3.12 -0.14 -7.76
CA ALA A 31 -2.69 0.05 -9.15
C ALA A 31 -1.23 -0.39 -9.40
N THR A 32 -0.84 -1.52 -8.83
CA THR A 32 0.49 -2.13 -8.94
C THR A 32 0.37 -3.67 -9.04
N PRO A 33 -0.03 -4.20 -10.20
CA PRO A 33 -0.31 -5.64 -10.35
C PRO A 33 0.91 -6.55 -10.13
N GLY A 34 2.13 -6.03 -10.28
CA GLY A 34 3.37 -6.78 -10.09
C GLY A 34 3.88 -6.81 -8.65
N LEU A 35 3.40 -5.91 -7.78
CA LEU A 35 3.87 -5.75 -6.40
C LEU A 35 2.75 -6.06 -5.39
N GLY A 36 3.08 -6.01 -4.10
CA GLY A 36 2.09 -6.21 -3.03
C GLY A 36 2.69 -6.57 -1.67
N LEU A 37 3.86 -6.00 -1.34
CA LEU A 37 4.52 -6.29 -0.07
C LEU A 37 3.84 -5.61 1.12
N SER A 38 3.72 -4.28 1.07
CA SER A 38 3.25 -3.46 2.19
C SER A 38 2.36 -2.33 1.74
N CYS A 39 1.33 -2.04 2.53
CA CYS A 39 0.43 -0.91 2.40
C CYS A 39 0.15 -0.33 3.79
N GLY A 40 -0.38 0.89 3.88
CA GLY A 40 -0.80 1.42 5.16
C GLY A 40 -1.52 2.75 5.08
N LEU A 41 -2.17 3.08 6.19
CA LEU A 41 -2.96 4.29 6.33
C LEU A 41 -2.51 5.08 7.55
N ILE A 42 -2.35 6.40 7.38
CA ILE A 42 -2.24 7.35 8.48
C ILE A 42 -3.55 8.12 8.54
N SER A 43 -4.38 7.83 9.54
CA SER A 43 -5.71 8.43 9.73
C SER A 43 -6.21 8.22 11.15
N ALA A 44 -7.03 9.15 11.64
CA ALA A 44 -7.78 8.98 12.89
C ALA A 44 -9.07 8.16 12.70
N GLU A 45 -9.55 8.01 11.46
CA GLU A 45 -10.80 7.33 11.13
C GLU A 45 -10.57 5.83 11.00
N ARG A 46 -11.14 5.05 11.92
CA ARG A 46 -10.98 3.59 11.96
C ARG A 46 -11.66 2.91 10.78
N GLU A 47 -12.80 3.44 10.36
CA GLU A 47 -13.61 2.91 9.26
C GLU A 47 -12.83 2.89 7.95
N LYS A 48 -12.01 3.93 7.70
CA LYS A 48 -11.11 3.98 6.54
C LYS A 48 -10.03 2.90 6.60
N PHE A 49 -9.49 2.64 7.80
CA PHE A 49 -8.51 1.57 7.96
C PHE A 49 -9.14 0.20 7.75
N ASP A 50 -10.31 -0.06 8.32
CA ASP A 50 -11.01 -1.34 8.14
C ASP A 50 -11.33 -1.60 6.67
N ARG A 51 -11.72 -0.55 5.93
CA ARG A 51 -11.88 -0.63 4.46
C ARG A 51 -10.57 -0.96 3.75
N LEU A 52 -9.49 -0.23 4.04
CA LEU A 52 -8.18 -0.52 3.44
C LEU A 52 -7.72 -1.94 3.74
N LEU A 53 -7.90 -2.41 4.97
CA LEU A 53 -7.51 -3.75 5.40
C LEU A 53 -8.22 -4.85 4.60
N LEU A 54 -9.48 -4.63 4.20
CA LEU A 54 -10.27 -5.58 3.42
C LEU A 54 -9.99 -5.50 1.92
N GLU A 55 -9.67 -4.30 1.40
CA GLU A 55 -9.58 -4.03 -0.04
C GLU A 55 -8.13 -4.00 -0.57
N ALA A 56 -7.13 -3.80 0.28
CA ALA A 56 -5.74 -3.75 -0.12
C ALA A 56 -5.21 -5.12 -0.56
N ARG A 57 -4.44 -5.14 -1.65
CA ARG A 57 -3.72 -6.31 -2.14
C ARG A 57 -2.26 -6.25 -1.67
N ALA A 58 -2.07 -6.34 -0.36
CA ALA A 58 -0.75 -6.35 0.26
C ALA A 58 -0.64 -7.39 1.37
N GLY A 59 0.56 -7.94 1.57
CA GLY A 59 0.82 -8.89 2.65
C GLY A 59 0.87 -8.26 4.04
N ILE A 60 1.26 -7.00 4.12
CA ILE A 60 1.38 -6.24 5.38
C ILE A 60 0.58 -4.95 5.23
N VAL A 61 -0.40 -4.74 6.11
CA VAL A 61 -1.24 -3.54 6.11
C VAL A 61 -1.18 -2.88 7.49
N ASN A 62 -0.56 -1.71 7.56
CA ASN A 62 -0.30 -1.00 8.82
C ASN A 62 -1.26 0.19 9.02
N TRP A 63 -1.69 0.42 10.27
CA TRP A 63 -2.43 1.63 10.67
C TRP A 63 -1.58 2.50 11.60
N ASN A 64 -1.38 3.78 11.27
CA ASN A 64 -0.67 4.74 12.11
C ASN A 64 0.73 4.26 12.57
N LYS A 65 1.39 3.48 11.71
CA LYS A 65 2.75 2.96 11.90
C LYS A 65 3.53 3.08 10.58
N PRO A 66 4.86 3.25 10.63
CA PRO A 66 5.70 3.20 9.44
C PRO A 66 5.50 1.89 8.66
N LEU A 67 5.58 1.94 7.32
CA LEU A 67 5.49 0.76 6.46
C LEU A 67 6.69 -0.19 6.63
N THR A 68 7.84 0.35 7.06
CA THR A 68 9.05 -0.43 7.37
C THR A 68 8.92 -1.25 8.65
N GLY A 69 7.87 -1.04 9.45
CA GLY A 69 7.60 -1.81 10.65
C GLY A 69 6.88 -3.11 10.32
N ALA A 70 7.52 -4.24 10.61
CA ALA A 70 6.90 -5.57 10.58
C ALA A 70 7.18 -6.32 11.89
N ALA A 71 6.19 -7.08 12.37
CA ALA A 71 6.37 -7.90 13.57
C ALA A 71 7.16 -9.16 13.22
N SER A 72 8.28 -9.39 13.93
CA SER A 72 9.09 -10.61 13.74
C SER A 72 8.35 -11.90 14.10
N THR A 73 7.24 -11.80 14.81
CA THR A 73 6.38 -12.91 15.25
C THR A 73 5.22 -13.19 14.30
N ALA A 74 5.07 -12.42 13.22
CA ALA A 74 3.99 -12.59 12.24
C ALA A 74 4.57 -13.00 10.88
N PRO A 75 3.78 -13.61 9.99
CA PRO A 75 4.20 -13.89 8.62
C PRO A 75 4.65 -12.62 7.89
N PHE A 76 5.70 -12.75 7.08
CA PHE A 76 6.25 -11.66 6.26
C PHE A 76 6.36 -12.13 4.81
N GLY A 77 5.51 -11.59 3.94
CA GLY A 77 5.52 -11.91 2.51
C GLY A 77 4.43 -11.13 1.80
N GLY A 78 4.72 -10.63 0.60
CA GLY A 78 3.76 -9.94 -0.23
C GLY A 78 2.75 -10.88 -0.90
N VAL A 79 1.67 -10.32 -1.40
CA VAL A 79 0.72 -10.98 -2.30
C VAL A 79 0.91 -10.45 -3.72
N GLY A 80 0.60 -11.24 -4.74
CA GLY A 80 0.93 -10.89 -6.13
C GLY A 80 2.30 -11.41 -6.56
N GLY A 81 2.81 -10.96 -7.71
CA GLY A 81 4.11 -11.39 -8.25
C GLY A 81 4.12 -12.67 -9.08
N LEU A 82 2.96 -13.26 -9.40
CA LEU A 82 2.86 -14.27 -10.47
C LEU A 82 2.64 -13.57 -11.80
N ARG A 83 3.73 -13.31 -12.52
CA ARG A 83 3.70 -13.49 -13.97
C ARG A 83 4.02 -14.94 -14.29
#